data_AF-A0A374R157-F1
#
_entry.id   AF-A0A374R157-F1
#
_cell.length_a   1.000
_cell.length_b   1.000
_cell.length_c   1.000
_cell.angle_alpha   90.00
_cell.angle_beta   90.00
_cell.angle_gamma   90.00
#
_symmetry.space_group_name_H-M   'P 1'
#
loop_
_entity.id
_entity.type
_entity.pdbx_description
1 polymer ?
#
loop_
_entity_poly.entity_id
_entity_poly.type
_entity_poly.pdbx_seq_one_letter_code
_entity_poly.pdbx_strand_id
1 'polypeptide(L)' 'MHKSEEAILQRFRLGAYDTLPLLITPTTAEAAIGISAKHLLRMVDRGEIRGVQIGRRWKLNRDDLLAVCGLRDKGAA' A
#
# COMPACT_ATOMS: atom_id res chain seq x y z
N MET A 1 -12.37 7.20 -13.93
CA MET A 1 -11.05 6.59 -13.68
C MET A 1 -10.09 7.72 -13.31
N HIS A 2 -9.40 7.64 -12.18
CA HIS A 2 -8.46 8.70 -11.79
C HIS A 2 -7.17 8.60 -12.62
N LYS A 3 -6.54 9.73 -12.98
CA LYS A 3 -5.29 9.77 -13.78
C LYS A 3 -4.18 8.86 -13.21
N SER A 4 -4.13 8.70 -11.89
CA SER A 4 -3.16 7.83 -11.20
C SER A 4 -3.41 6.34 -11.46
N GLU A 5 -4.66 5.93 -11.58
CA GLU A 5 -5.07 4.55 -11.87
C GLU A 5 -4.73 4.17 -13.31
N GLU A 6 -4.99 5.07 -14.26
CA GLU A 6 -4.59 4.92 -15.67
C GLU A 6 -3.08 4.73 -15.82
N ALA A 7 -2.29 5.55 -15.12
CA ALA A 7 -0.84 5.44 -15.14
C ALA A 7 -0.34 4.09 -14.59
N ILE A 8 -0.95 3.58 -13.52
CA ILE A 8 -0.63 2.27 -12.94
C ILE A 8 -0.98 1.14 -13.93
N LEU A 9 -2.16 1.19 -14.55
CA LEU A 9 -2.59 0.20 -15.54
C LEU A 9 -1.68 0.20 -16.79
N GLN A 10 -1.25 1.38 -17.23
CA GLN A 10 -0.31 1.50 -18.35
C GLN A 10 1.05 0.89 -18.00
N ARG A 11 1.62 1.19 -16.83
CA ARG A 11 2.89 0.59 -16.36
C ARG A 11 2.78 -0.93 -16.26
N PHE A 12 1.66 -1.43 -15.76
CA PHE A 12 1.39 -2.85 -15.66
C PHE A 12 1.38 -3.51 -17.05
N ARG A 13 0.68 -2.93 -18.03
CA ARG A 13 0.64 -3.43 -19.41
C ARG A 13 2.00 -3.40 -20.09
N LEU A 14 2.85 -2.43 -19.75
CA LEU A 14 4.21 -2.29 -20.26
C LEU A 14 5.23 -3.21 -19.55
N GLY A 15 4.80 -3.98 -18.55
CA GLY A 15 5.67 -4.89 -17.79
C GLY A 15 6.63 -4.19 -16.80
N ALA A 16 6.41 -2.90 -16.51
CA ALA A 16 7.23 -2.10 -15.59
C ALA A 16 6.85 -2.39 -14.12
N TYR A 17 6.94 -3.66 -13.70
CA TYR A 17 6.45 -4.14 -12.40
C TYR A 17 7.22 -3.56 -11.20
N ASP A 18 8.49 -3.18 -11.42
CA ASP A 18 9.36 -2.49 -10.48
C ASP A 18 8.84 -1.09 -10.09
N THR A 19 8.07 -0.46 -10.98
CA THR A 19 7.47 0.87 -10.76
C THR A 19 6.09 0.85 -10.12
N LEU A 20 5.57 -0.35 -9.81
CA LEU A 20 4.25 -0.51 -9.19
C LEU A 20 4.35 -0.38 -7.66
N PRO A 21 3.31 0.19 -7.00
CA PRO A 21 3.28 0.26 -5.55
C PRO A 21 3.38 -1.14 -4.92
N LEU A 22 4.29 -1.29 -3.96
CA LEU A 22 4.48 -2.59 -3.30
C LEU A 22 3.30 -2.88 -2.36
N LEU A 23 2.73 -4.08 -2.51
CA LEU A 23 1.65 -4.58 -1.67
C LEU A 23 2.17 -5.58 -0.63
N ILE A 24 2.05 -5.24 0.65
CA ILE A 24 2.52 -6.08 1.78
C ILE A 24 1.35 -6.66 2.57
N THR A 25 1.55 -7.74 3.33
CA THR A 25 0.50 -8.25 4.23
C THR A 25 0.45 -7.44 5.52
N PRO A 26 -0.70 -7.43 6.24
CA PRO A 26 -0.78 -6.83 7.57
C PRO A 26 0.26 -7.38 8.56
N THR A 27 0.58 -8.68 8.48
CA THR A 27 1.59 -9.30 9.32
C THR A 27 3.01 -8.83 9.01
N THR A 28 3.35 -8.63 7.74
CA THR A 28 4.64 -8.05 7.34
C THR A 28 4.75 -6.60 7.79
N ALA A 29 3.67 -5.82 7.64
CA ALA A 29 3.62 -4.46 8.12
C ALA A 29 3.79 -4.39 9.65
N GLU A 30 3.05 -5.22 10.41
CA GLU A 30 3.17 -5.30 11.86
C GLU A 30 4.60 -5.56 12.33
N ALA A 31 5.28 -6.53 11.72
CA ALA A 31 6.67 -6.83 12.03
C ALA A 31 7.64 -5.66 11.70
N ALA A 32 7.33 -4.87 10.67
CA ALA A 32 8.20 -3.79 10.21
C ALA A 32 8.03 -2.48 11.00
N ILE A 33 6.79 -2.14 11.40
CA ILE A 33 6.48 -0.83 11.99
C ILE A 33 5.85 -0.89 13.39
N GLY A 34 5.61 -2.09 13.94
CA GLY A 34 5.08 -2.27 15.29
C GLY A 34 3.60 -1.93 15.47
N ILE A 35 2.85 -1.74 14.39
CA ILE A 35 1.40 -1.53 14.43
C ILE A 35 0.68 -2.86 14.20
N SER A 36 -0.18 -3.26 15.14
CA SER A 36 -0.87 -4.55 15.03
C SER A 36 -1.64 -4.73 13.72
N ALA A 37 -1.65 -5.95 13.16
CA ALA A 37 -2.41 -6.26 11.95
C ALA A 37 -3.89 -5.85 12.06
N LYS A 38 -4.50 -6.02 13.24
CA LYS A 38 -5.89 -5.61 13.50
C LYS A 38 -6.08 -4.10 13.37
N HIS A 39 -5.13 -3.30 13.87
CA HIS A 39 -5.20 -1.85 13.75
C HIS A 39 -5.00 -1.41 12.30
N LEU A 40 -4.06 -2.03 11.57
CA LEU A 40 -3.84 -1.75 10.16
C LEU A 40 -5.09 -2.00 9.31
N LEU A 41 -5.82 -3.07 9.57
CA LEU A 41 -7.10 -3.32 8.88
C LEU A 41 -8.15 -2.26 9.21
N ARG A 42 -8.22 -1.78 10.46
CA ARG A 42 -9.10 -0.66 10.81
C ARG A 42 -8.71 0.64 10.11
N MET A 43 -7.42 0.89 9.89
CA MET A 43 -6.97 2.04 9.10
C MET A 43 -7.44 1.94 7.65
N VAL A 44 -7.43 0.75 7.06
CA VAL A 44 -8.04 0.49 5.74
C VAL A 44 -9.55 0.74 5.78
N ASP A 45 -10.27 0.21 6.77
CA ASP A 45 -11.72 0.39 6.90
C ASP A 45 -12.13 1.87 7.03
N ARG A 46 -11.28 2.68 7.66
CA ARG A 46 -11.46 4.14 7.81
C ARG A 46 -11.00 4.95 6.59
N GLY A 47 -10.35 4.30 5.62
CA GLY A 47 -9.77 4.97 4.45
C GLY A 47 -8.49 5.76 4.72
N GLU A 48 -7.82 5.52 5.86
CA GLU A 48 -6.55 6.20 6.20
C GLU A 48 -5.38 5.70 5.33
N ILE A 49 -5.41 4.42 4.92
CA ILE A 49 -4.46 3.82 3.98
C ILE A 49 -5.20 2.96 2.96
N ARG A 50 -4.67 2.85 1.73
CA ARG A 50 -5.24 1.92 0.74
C ARG A 50 -4.91 0.47 1.08
N GLY A 51 -5.92 -0.38 0.98
CA GLY A 51 -5.77 -1.83 1.08
C GLY A 51 -6.71 -2.55 0.12
N VAL A 52 -6.37 -3.78 -0.23
CA VAL A 52 -7.18 -4.64 -1.08
C VAL A 52 -7.19 -6.06 -0.52
N GLN A 53 -8.36 -6.70 -0.54
CA GLN A 53 -8.48 -8.10 -0.22
C GLN A 53 -8.36 -8.93 -1.49
N ILE A 54 -7.38 -9.83 -1.55
CA ILE A 54 -7.17 -10.77 -2.65
C ILE A 54 -7.44 -12.18 -2.13
N GLY A 55 -8.59 -12.74 -2.53
CA GLY A 55 -9.11 -13.97 -1.93
C GLY A 55 -9.35 -13.79 -0.43
N ARG A 56 -8.67 -14.59 0.40
CA ARG A 56 -8.77 -14.53 1.88
C ARG A 56 -7.69 -13.69 2.55
N ARG A 57 -6.82 -13.02 1.78
CA ARG A 57 -5.67 -12.30 2.33
C ARG A 57 -5.75 -10.81 2.03
N TRP A 58 -5.52 -10.00 3.05
CA TRP A 58 -5.38 -8.56 2.90
C TRP A 58 -3.99 -8.17 2.42
N LYS A 59 -3.96 -7.12 1.60
CA LYS A 59 -2.77 -6.47 1.09
C LYS A 59 -2.88 -4.98 1.33
N LEU A 60 -1.81 -4.38 1.84
CA LEU A 60 -1.71 -2.97 2.18
C LEU A 60 -0.78 -2.29 1.20
N ASN A 61 -1.13 -1.08 0.75
CA ASN A 61 -0.22 -0.24 -0.01
C ASN A 61 0.91 0.23 0.92
N ARG A 62 2.14 -0.21 0.66
CA ARG A 62 3.30 0.15 1.48
C ARG A 62 3.52 1.65 1.53
N ASP A 63 3.39 2.34 0.40
CA ASP A 63 3.77 3.74 0.30
C ASP A 63 2.78 4.64 1.06
N ASP A 64 1.49 4.30 1.06
CA ASP A 64 0.49 4.96 1.92
C ASP A 64 0.79 4.73 3.40
N LEU A 65 1.12 3.50 3.76
CA LEU A 65 1.46 3.15 5.13
C LEU A 65 2.67 3.95 5.62
N LEU A 66 3.75 4.01 4.81
CA LEU A 66 4.94 4.79 5.13
C LEU A 66 4.61 6.29 5.23
N ALA A 67 3.73 6.81 4.37
CA ALA A 67 3.32 8.20 4.42
C ALA A 67 2.57 8.53 5.73
N VAL A 68 1.60 7.71 6.13
CA VAL A 68 0.84 7.91 7.38
C VAL A 68 1.72 7.72 8.61
N CYS A 69 2.71 6.82 8.56
CA CYS A 69 3.68 6.63 9.64
C CYS A 69 4.77 7.72 9.68
N GLY A 70 4.79 8.68 8.74
CA GLY A 70 5.84 9.69 8.67
C GLY A 70 7.22 9.13 8.32
N LEU A 71 7.27 7.93 7.75
CA LEU A 71 8.50 7.20 7.39
C LEU A 71 8.87 7.36 5.91
N ARG A 72 8.18 8.24 5.19
CA ARG A 72 8.49 8.51 3.78
C ARG A 72 9.63 9.53 3.70
N ASP A 73 10.68 9.19 2.95
CA ASP A 73 11.79 10.11 2.67
C ASP A 73 11.29 11.41 2.06
N LYS A 74 11.83 12.53 2.53
CA LYS A 74 11.53 13.90 2.02
C LYS A 74 11.83 14.10 0.53
N GLY A 75 12.41 13.11 -0.17
CA GLY A 75 12.84 13.22 -1.57
C GLY A 75 12.38 12.11 -2.51
N ALA A 76 11.53 11.17 -2.08
CA ALA A 76 10.97 10.16 -2.98
C ALA A 76 9.74 10.74 -3.72
N ALA A 77 10.00 11.45 -4.82
CA ALA A 77 9.02 11.97 -5.78
C ALA A 77 8.93 11.07 -7.01
#